data_AF-A0A820E4A8-F1
#
_entry.id   AF-A0A820E4A8-F1
#
_cell.length_a   1.000
_cell.length_b   1.000
_cell.length_c   1.000
_cell.angle_alpha   90.00
_cell.angle_beta   90.00
_cell.angle_gamma   90.00
#
_symmetry.space_group_name_H-M   'P 1'
#
loop_
_entity.id
_entity.type
_entity.pdbx_description
1 polymer ?
#
loop_
_entity_poly.entity_id
_entity_poly.type
_entity_poly.pdbx_seq_one_letter_code
_entity_poly.pdbx_strand_id
1 'polypeptide(L)'
;RFFRTLFEGGVSEVYFLLKQTKEIFHNPTISIDCEQGSLITCFGKPSYIKVCTEGHFNIEFTFDDLMRIKSWHFAIKQHRELIPRSVVAIPISKKLS
;
A
#
# COMPACT_ATOMS: atom_id res chain seq x y z
N ARG A 1 15.66 2.33 -5.38
CA ARG A 1 16.06 1.71 -4.09
C ARG A 1 14.85 1.41 -3.22
N PHE A 2 14.05 2.42 -2.83
CA PHE A 2 12.85 2.24 -1.98
C PHE A 2 11.95 1.05 -2.39
N PHE A 3 11.39 1.06 -3.60
CA PHE A 3 10.48 -0.01 -4.04
C PHE A 3 11.15 -1.39 -4.03
N ARG A 4 12.43 -1.48 -4.44
CA ARG A 4 13.19 -2.74 -4.42
C ARG A 4 13.29 -3.32 -3.01
N THR A 5 13.47 -2.48 -2.00
CA THR A 5 13.56 -2.91 -0.59
C THR A 5 12.26 -3.53 -0.09
N LEU A 6 11.10 -3.17 -0.64
CA LEU A 6 9.83 -3.86 -0.33
C LEU A 6 9.89 -5.34 -0.77
N PHE A 7 10.33 -5.58 -2.02
CA PHE A 7 10.45 -6.94 -2.57
C PHE A 7 11.58 -7.74 -1.92
N GLU A 8 12.71 -7.11 -1.59
CA GLU A 8 13.78 -7.73 -0.78
C GLU A 8 13.25 -8.20 0.59
N GLY A 9 12.18 -7.57 1.10
CA GLY A 9 11.48 -7.97 2.33
C GLY A 9 10.49 -9.14 2.17
N GLY A 10 10.39 -9.77 1.00
CA GLY A 10 9.50 -10.92 0.77
C GLY A 10 8.10 -10.57 0.26
N VAL A 11 7.86 -9.30 -0.06
CA VAL A 11 6.65 -8.85 -0.74
C VAL A 11 6.65 -9.39 -2.18
N SER A 12 5.55 -10.00 -2.60
CA SER A 12 5.33 -10.47 -3.98
C SER A 12 4.52 -9.50 -4.83
N GLU A 13 3.71 -8.65 -4.20
CA GLU A 13 2.85 -7.69 -4.90
C GLU A 13 2.73 -6.39 -4.08
N VAL A 14 2.78 -5.26 -4.79
CA VAL A 14 2.60 -3.90 -4.23
C VAL A 14 1.66 -3.12 -5.13
N TYR A 15 0.67 -2.44 -4.53
CA TYR A 15 -0.17 -1.48 -5.23
C TYR A 15 -0.71 -0.40 -4.28
N PHE A 16 -1.10 0.74 -4.85
CA PHE A 16 -1.76 1.81 -4.13
C PHE A 16 -3.27 1.82 -4.44
N LEU A 17 -4.09 2.10 -3.44
CA LEU A 17 -5.52 2.37 -3.58
C LEU A 17 -5.77 3.80 -3.10
N LEU A 18 -6.28 4.65 -3.99
CA LEU A 18 -6.60 6.04 -3.69
C LEU A 18 -8.11 6.20 -3.70
N LYS A 19 -8.66 6.79 -2.63
CA LYS A 19 -10.09 7.04 -2.48
C LYS A 19 -10.32 8.54 -2.33
N GLN A 20 -11.35 9.04 -3.02
CA GLN A 20 -11.78 10.45 -2.91
C GLN A 20 -10.62 11.44 -3.12
N THR A 21 -9.88 11.26 -4.21
CA THR A 21 -8.74 12.12 -4.54
C THR A 21 -9.20 13.51 -4.95
N LYS A 22 -8.45 14.52 -4.52
CA LYS A 22 -8.57 15.90 -4.97
C LYS A 22 -7.43 16.20 -5.94
N GLU A 23 -7.81 16.58 -7.16
CA GLU A 23 -6.86 17.02 -8.19
C GLU A 23 -6.75 18.55 -8.17
N ILE A 24 -5.52 19.05 -8.20
CA ILE A 24 -5.21 20.48 -8.15
C ILE A 24 -4.26 20.80 -9.30
N PHE A 25 -4.70 21.67 -10.20
CA PHE A 25 -3.91 22.08 -11.36
C PHE A 25 -3.13 23.34 -11.01
N HIS A 26 -1.81 23.25 -11.12
CA HIS A 26 -0.88 24.36 -11.05
C HIS A 26 -0.17 24.48 -12.41
N ASN A 27 0.31 25.66 -12.78
CA ASN A 27 1.21 25.75 -13.93
C ASN A 27 2.65 25.73 -13.39
N PRO A 28 3.50 24.70 -13.67
CA PRO A 28 3.34 23.62 -14.65
C PRO A 28 3.19 22.20 -14.04
N THR A 29 2.39 22.01 -13.00
CA THR A 29 2.26 20.73 -12.28
C THR A 29 0.82 20.36 -11.93
N ILE A 30 0.52 19.07 -11.80
CA ILE A 30 -0.76 18.61 -11.26
C ILE A 30 -0.48 17.91 -9.93
N SER A 31 -1.21 18.28 -8.89
CA SER A 31 -1.13 17.63 -7.59
C SER A 31 -2.35 16.74 -7.36
N ILE A 32 -2.12 15.52 -6.89
CA ILE A 32 -3.14 14.62 -6.36
C ILE A 32 -2.98 14.59 -4.84
N ASP A 33 -4.04 15.02 -4.16
CA ASP A 33 -4.17 15.03 -2.72
C ASP A 33 -5.20 13.96 -2.28
N CYS A 34 -4.76 12.96 -1.51
CA CYS A 34 -5.59 11.83 -1.09
C CYS A 34 -5.44 11.55 0.40
N GLU A 35 -6.39 12.03 1.21
CA GLU A 35 -6.39 11.81 2.66
C GLU A 35 -6.59 10.33 3.08
N GLN A 36 -7.20 9.55 2.18
CA GLN A 36 -7.56 8.12 2.33
C GLN A 36 -6.78 7.24 1.34
N GLY A 37 -5.46 7.43 1.30
CA GLY A 37 -4.56 6.60 0.52
C GLY A 37 -4.19 5.30 1.26
N SER A 38 -4.06 4.21 0.52
CA SER A 38 -3.58 2.93 1.06
C SER A 38 -2.48 2.34 0.19
N LEU A 39 -1.35 1.97 0.79
CA LEU A 39 -0.34 1.09 0.21
C LEU A 39 -0.63 -0.34 0.65
N ILE A 40 -0.87 -1.22 -0.32
CA ILE A 40 -1.10 -2.63 -0.07
C ILE A 40 0.17 -3.40 -0.45
N THR A 41 0.66 -4.22 0.46
CA THR A 41 1.76 -5.15 0.21
C THR A 41 1.31 -6.58 0.53
N CYS A 42 1.46 -7.49 -0.43
CA CYS A 42 1.11 -8.90 -0.27
C CYS A 42 2.41 -9.72 -0.21
N PHE A 43 2.52 -10.58 0.79
CA PHE A 43 3.62 -11.50 0.95
C PHE A 43 3.29 -12.84 0.28
N GLY A 44 4.31 -13.48 -0.28
CA GLY A 44 4.17 -14.79 -0.91
C GLY A 44 4.09 -15.94 0.09
N LYS A 45 4.32 -17.17 -0.40
CA LYS A 45 4.51 -18.35 0.45
C LYS A 45 5.64 -18.10 1.47
N PRO A 46 5.52 -18.61 2.71
CA PRO A 46 4.44 -19.47 3.22
C PRO A 46 3.30 -18.71 3.92
N SER A 47 3.45 -17.41 4.19
CA SER A 47 2.59 -16.68 5.12
C SER A 47 1.36 -16.05 4.48
N TYR A 48 1.42 -15.70 3.18
CA TYR A 48 0.33 -15.06 2.44
C TYR A 48 -0.31 -13.86 3.18
N ILE A 49 0.51 -13.15 3.97
CA ILE A 49 0.07 -12.00 4.76
C ILE A 49 -0.17 -10.83 3.81
N LYS A 50 -1.20 -10.04 4.09
CA LYS A 50 -1.43 -8.74 3.44
C LYS A 50 -1.27 -7.64 4.46
N VAL A 51 -0.38 -6.67 4.20
CA VAL A 51 -0.23 -5.48 5.03
C VAL A 51 -0.89 -4.31 4.31
N CYS A 52 -1.85 -3.68 4.99
CA CYS A 52 -2.56 -2.50 4.55
C CYS A 52 -2.01 -1.29 5.32
N THR A 53 -1.18 -0.47 4.67
CA THR A 53 -0.67 0.77 5.24
C THR A 53 -1.53 1.94 4.77
N GLU A 54 -2.13 2.67 5.69
CA GLU A 54 -3.07 3.75 5.40
C GLU A 54 -2.47 5.10 5.78
N GLY A 55 -2.73 6.11 4.96
CA GLY A 55 -2.15 7.43 5.16
C GLY A 55 -2.68 8.48 4.22
N HIS A 56 -2.17 9.69 4.39
CA HIS A 56 -2.40 10.79 3.48
C HIS A 56 -1.34 10.77 2.39
N PHE A 57 -1.76 10.58 1.14
CA PHE A 57 -0.88 10.53 -0.01
C PHE A 57 -0.98 11.79 -0.86
N ASN A 58 0.15 12.47 -1.03
CA ASN A 58 0.30 13.63 -1.89
C ASN A 58 1.27 13.28 -3.02
N ILE A 59 0.85 13.50 -4.26
CA ILE A 59 1.66 13.21 -5.45
C ILE A 59 1.64 14.45 -6.33
N GLU A 60 2.81 14.91 -6.78
CA GLU A 60 2.92 15.96 -7.79
C GLU A 60 3.43 15.35 -9.10
N PHE A 61 2.75 15.66 -10.19
CA PHE A 61 3.10 15.27 -11.55
C PHE A 61 3.56 16.49 -12.35
N THR A 62 4.46 16.29 -13.30
CA THR A 62 4.71 17.27 -14.37
C THR A 62 3.44 17.44 -15.21
N PHE A 63 3.12 18.66 -15.61
CA PHE A 63 2.05 18.92 -16.56
C PHE A 63 2.61 18.97 -17.99
N ASP A 64 3.09 17.81 -18.45
CA ASP A 64 3.60 17.54 -19.79
C ASP A 64 2.99 16.21 -20.33
N ASP A 65 3.26 15.85 -21.58
CA ASP A 65 2.67 14.67 -22.23
C ASP A 65 2.96 13.34 -21.52
N LEU A 66 4.02 13.29 -20.70
CA LEU A 66 4.43 12.09 -19.98
C LEU A 66 3.84 12.00 -18.57
N MET A 67 3.38 13.12 -17.99
CA MET A 67 2.84 13.22 -16.64
C MET A 67 3.64 12.42 -15.61
N ARG A 68 4.96 12.67 -15.53
CA ARG A 68 5.85 11.94 -14.65
C ARG A 68 5.71 12.43 -13.21
N ILE A 69 5.80 11.51 -12.25
CA ILE A 69 5.84 11.84 -10.82
C ILE A 69 7.09 12.69 -10.56
N LYS A 70 6.87 13.94 -10.17
CA LYS A 70 7.89 14.90 -9.75
C LYS A 70 8.18 14.77 -8.26
N SER A 71 7.15 14.59 -7.45
CA SER A 71 7.29 14.30 -6.01
C SER A 71 6.19 13.38 -5.52
N TRP A 72 6.49 12.63 -4.47
CA TRP A 72 5.54 11.77 -3.79
C TRP A 72 5.81 11.83 -2.29
N HIS A 73 4.74 11.97 -1.50
CA HIS A 73 4.82 12.03 -0.05
C HIS A 73 3.67 11.26 0.56
N PHE A 74 3.99 10.20 1.31
CA PHE A 74 3.01 9.36 1.99
C PHE A 74 3.16 9.48 3.52
N ALA A 75 2.26 10.24 4.13
CA ALA A 75 2.19 10.40 5.59
C ALA A 75 1.34 9.28 6.18
N ILE A 76 2.02 8.24 6.68
CA ILE A 76 1.38 7.05 7.26
C ILE A 76 0.65 7.42 8.55
N LYS A 77 -0.62 7.00 8.65
CA LYS A 77 -1.47 7.17 9.84
C LYS A 77 -1.57 5.87 10.64
N GLN A 78 -1.76 4.73 9.96
CA GLN A 78 -1.90 3.43 10.59
C GLN A 78 -1.52 2.29 9.63
N HIS A 79 -1.35 1.09 10.18
CA HIS A 79 -1.20 -0.13 9.38
C HIS A 79 -1.98 -1.29 10.00
N ARG A 80 -2.40 -2.24 9.15
CA ARG A 80 -3.10 -3.46 9.57
C ARG A 80 -2.52 -4.66 8.82
N GLU A 81 -2.28 -5.74 9.54
CA GLU A 81 -1.87 -7.01 8.95
C GLU A 81 -3.07 -7.96 8.89
N LEU A 82 -3.30 -8.53 7.72
CA LEU A 82 -4.37 -9.48 7.46
C LEU A 82 -3.74 -10.85 7.23
N ILE A 83 -4.03 -11.78 8.13
CA ILE A 83 -3.56 -13.17 8.06
C ILE A 83 -4.70 -14.03 7.49
N PRO A 84 -4.44 -14.90 6.50
CA PRO A 84 -5.45 -15.82 6.00
C PRO A 84 -5.95 -16.75 7.11
N ARG A 85 -7.26 -16.95 7.20
CA ARG A 85 -7.88 -17.83 8.21
C ARG A 85 -7.36 -19.27 8.13
N SER A 86 -7.00 -19.75 6.93
CA SER A 86 -6.43 -21.09 6.74
C SER A 86 -5.10 -21.30 7.47
N VAL A 87 -4.32 -20.24 7.69
CA VAL A 87 -3.05 -20.29 8.43
C VAL A 87 -3.29 -20.31 9.94
N VAL A 88 -4.37 -19.68 10.40
CA VAL A 88 -4.72 -19.56 11.83
C VAL A 88 -5.63 -20.69 12.31
N ALA A 89 -6.21 -21.49 11.40
CA ALA A 89 -7.09 -22.60 11.74
C ALA A 89 -6.34 -23.69 12.52
N ILE A 90 -6.29 -23.53 13.85
CA ILE A 90 -5.87 -24.58 14.78
C ILE A 90 -6.95 -25.67 14.71
N PRO A 91 -6.62 -26.93 14.42
CA PRO A 91 -7.56 -28.02 14.59
C PRO A 91 -7.97 -28.07 16.06
N ILE A 92 -9.24 -27.83 16.37
CA ILE A 92 -9.81 -28.15 17.68
C ILE A 92 -9.86 -29.68 17.77
N SER A 93 -8.73 -30.34 18.06
CA SER A 93 -8.72 -31.77 18.30
C SER A 93 -7.73 -32.14 19.39
N LYS A 94 -8.32 -32.77 20.43
CA LYS A 94 -7.72 -33.67 21.43
C LYS A 94 -7.08 -33.06 22.68
N LYS A 95 -7.94 -32.76 23.66
CA LYS A 95 -7.76 -33.18 25.06
C LYS A 95 -9.08 -33.72 25.62
N LEU A 96 -9.47 -34.90 25.14
CA LEU A 96 -10.39 -35.80 25.82
C LEU A 96 -9.81 -37.21 25.62
N SER A 97 -8.84 -37.55 26.48
CA SER A 97 -8.40 -38.91 26.80
C SER A 97 -7.73 -38.86 28.16
#